data_AF-A0A350SP10-F1
#
_entry.id   AF-A0A350SP10-F1
#
_cell.length_a   1.000
_cell.length_b   1.000
_cell.length_c   1.000
_cell.angle_alpha   90.00
_cell.angle_beta   90.00
_cell.angle_gamma   90.00
#
_symmetry.space_group_name_H-M   'P 1'
#
loop_
_entity.id
_entity.type
_entity.pdbx_description
1 polymer ?
#
loop_
_entity_poly.entity_id
_entity_poly.type
_entity_poly.pdbx_seq_one_letter_code
_entity_poly.pdbx_strand_id
1 'polypeptide(L)'
;MIHLLAPGDQQATANLVASALARSCGQDLLRPSGYAELRDAAAPGSAWVLIDPRPEWTAAIARLLQARHKLLVFGHISPPLAELLQMHCEPLSPAFQAAAACAPAPSFASSESAARVVYSPQAVQRIAGHAPAMAERALRRYDFTDEWNNLGFGAIASDDSPWALAQLAQLQPEHQLASVEANGQTLSAYAGLWTGATSSLLWFNRCAGPIDSQEWRLVEDFLSCHRPDELPCWPVLAEVPRGFDAAVSMRLDCDEDIESARALWKTYQEQQVPFSLALHSKVLADPAQHRLPREVLAAGGALLSHTATHAPDWGGSYAAAFEEGRTSADTIREATGTSVRYAVSPFHQTPVYARLGLADAGYSGCIGGIIRNDFDFLMARAGVPPGSATGFIGHSQQCMLHGDCMLADGDPLRIFKQAFDMACAGGAFFGYLDHPFSERYQYGWTDEAQRIAAHVDLIAHMRRRGRVLFANEQQCMDFLLDRAQTRVQAEPEGFRITPPATPRTPWAIQLRYRGQSLPVPAGGLLS
;
A
#
# COMPACT_ATOMS: atom_id res chain seq x y z
N MET A 1 -21.58 7.15 8.33
CA MET A 1 -20.21 7.43 8.83
C MET A 1 -19.46 6.15 9.13
N ILE A 2 -18.12 6.19 9.13
CA ILE A 2 -17.24 5.12 9.62
C ILE A 2 -16.62 5.60 10.94
N HIS A 3 -17.02 4.98 12.04
CA HIS A 3 -16.54 5.31 13.37
C HIS A 3 -15.27 4.52 13.66
N LEU A 4 -14.21 5.20 14.12
CA LEU A 4 -12.95 4.58 14.53
C LEU A 4 -12.77 4.76 16.04
N LEU A 5 -12.59 3.67 16.75
CA LEU A 5 -12.37 3.65 18.19
C LEU A 5 -11.20 2.73 18.54
N ALA A 6 -10.29 3.25 19.34
CA ALA A 6 -9.18 2.51 19.94
C ALA A 6 -9.02 2.95 21.40
N PRO A 7 -8.44 2.10 22.27
CA PRO A 7 -7.98 2.51 23.59
C PRO A 7 -7.02 3.70 23.49
N GLY A 8 -6.95 4.53 24.55
CA GLY A 8 -6.11 5.73 24.54
C GLY A 8 -4.62 5.45 24.35
N ASP A 9 -4.14 4.30 24.79
CA ASP A 9 -2.78 3.78 24.60
C ASP A 9 -2.54 3.19 23.19
N GLN A 10 -3.58 3.09 22.36
CA GLN A 10 -3.52 2.60 20.96
C GLN A 10 -3.71 3.73 19.93
N GLN A 11 -3.55 4.99 20.34
CA GLN A 11 -3.80 6.14 19.46
C GLN A 11 -2.87 6.18 18.24
N ALA A 12 -1.61 5.73 18.38
CA ALA A 12 -0.68 5.64 17.25
C ALA A 12 -1.21 4.67 16.19
N THR A 13 -1.63 3.46 16.61
CA THR A 13 -2.25 2.45 15.75
C THR A 13 -3.54 2.96 15.12
N ALA A 14 -4.37 3.67 15.89
CA ALA A 14 -5.58 4.31 15.36
C ALA A 14 -5.27 5.31 14.24
N ASN A 15 -4.19 6.09 14.35
CA ASN A 15 -3.77 7.01 13.30
C ASN A 15 -3.32 6.29 12.02
N LEU A 16 -2.66 5.12 12.14
CA LEU A 16 -2.30 4.27 11.00
C LEU A 16 -3.55 3.78 10.26
N VAL A 17 -4.48 3.18 11.00
CA VAL A 17 -5.73 2.64 10.45
C VAL A 17 -6.62 3.75 9.87
N ALA A 18 -6.67 4.92 10.52
CA ALA A 18 -7.37 6.10 10.01
C ALA A 18 -6.78 6.55 8.66
N SER A 19 -5.45 6.59 8.53
CA SER A 19 -4.80 6.91 7.25
C SER A 19 -5.17 5.90 6.17
N ALA A 20 -5.12 4.59 6.46
CA ALA A 20 -5.50 3.55 5.51
C ALA A 20 -6.97 3.65 5.06
N LEU A 21 -7.89 3.85 6.01
CA LEU A 21 -9.31 4.06 5.71
C LEU A 21 -9.55 5.33 4.91
N ALA A 22 -8.82 6.42 5.18
CA ALA A 22 -8.97 7.68 4.47
C ALA A 22 -8.51 7.55 3.01
N ARG A 23 -7.46 6.77 2.75
CA ARG A 23 -6.97 6.47 1.39
C ARG A 23 -7.98 5.71 0.54
N SER A 24 -8.82 4.89 1.17
CA SER A 24 -9.86 4.11 0.51
C SER A 24 -11.20 4.84 0.46
N CYS A 25 -11.70 5.38 1.57
CA CYS A 25 -13.08 5.90 1.69
C CYS A 25 -13.17 7.44 1.65
N GLY A 26 -12.04 8.14 1.69
CA GLY A 26 -12.00 9.60 1.90
C GLY A 26 -12.05 9.98 3.38
N GLN A 27 -11.32 11.05 3.73
CA GLN A 27 -11.15 11.49 5.13
C GLN A 27 -12.46 11.92 5.80
N ASP A 28 -13.36 12.55 5.04
CA ASP A 28 -14.63 13.11 5.54
C ASP A 28 -15.64 12.04 6.01
N LEU A 29 -15.43 10.75 5.67
CA LEU A 29 -16.26 9.65 6.16
C LEU A 29 -15.82 9.11 7.52
N LEU A 30 -14.61 9.47 7.97
CA LEU A 30 -14.04 8.95 9.20
C LEU A 30 -14.38 9.83 10.39
N ARG A 31 -14.77 9.19 11.49
CA ARG A 31 -15.04 9.87 12.77
C ARG A 31 -14.33 9.14 13.91
N PRO A 32 -13.28 9.74 14.51
CA PRO A 32 -12.78 9.30 15.80
C PRO A 32 -13.93 9.31 16.80
N SER A 33 -14.15 8.20 17.49
CA SER A 33 -15.28 8.00 18.39
C SER A 33 -14.77 7.53 19.75
N GLY A 34 -15.45 7.93 20.81
CA GLY A 34 -15.16 7.47 22.17
C GLY A 34 -16.01 6.27 22.56
N TYR A 35 -15.65 5.59 23.66
CA TYR A 35 -16.43 4.47 24.18
C TYR A 35 -17.88 4.87 24.55
N ALA A 36 -18.09 6.10 25.02
CA ALA A 36 -19.44 6.60 25.30
C ALA A 36 -20.32 6.59 24.04
N GLU A 37 -19.78 7.02 22.89
CA GLU A 37 -20.51 6.97 21.62
C GLU A 37 -20.79 5.52 21.18
N LEU A 38 -19.83 4.61 21.34
CA LEU A 38 -20.05 3.18 21.06
C LEU A 38 -21.15 2.59 21.94
N ARG A 39 -21.15 2.92 23.23
CA ARG A 39 -22.15 2.45 24.19
C ARG A 39 -23.54 3.02 23.85
N ASP A 40 -23.62 4.26 23.43
CA ASP A 40 -24.89 4.93 23.20
C ASP A 40 -25.35 4.84 21.72
N ALA A 41 -24.59 4.12 20.89
CA ALA A 41 -24.89 3.86 19.49
C ALA A 41 -26.22 3.09 19.34
N ALA A 42 -27.30 3.83 19.08
CA ALA A 42 -28.63 3.28 18.82
C ALA A 42 -29.04 3.37 17.34
N ALA A 43 -28.44 4.28 16.57
CA ALA A 43 -28.82 4.53 15.18
C ALA A 43 -28.22 3.46 14.25
N PRO A 44 -29.04 2.69 13.51
CA PRO A 44 -28.55 1.72 12.53
C PRO A 44 -27.82 2.42 11.36
N GLY A 45 -27.03 1.65 10.61
CA GLY A 45 -26.45 2.12 9.34
C GLY A 45 -25.02 2.67 9.43
N SER A 46 -24.33 2.47 10.56
CA SER A 46 -22.93 2.89 10.73
C SER A 46 -21.95 1.72 10.64
N ALA A 47 -20.72 2.01 10.20
CA ALA A 47 -19.58 1.10 10.32
C ALA A 47 -18.80 1.46 11.59
N TRP A 48 -18.37 0.45 12.34
CA TRP A 48 -17.52 0.62 13.51
C TRP A 48 -16.22 -0.13 13.30
N VAL A 49 -15.09 0.57 13.42
CA VAL A 49 -13.74 0.03 13.38
C VAL A 49 -13.18 0.10 14.79
N LEU A 50 -12.91 -1.07 15.36
CA LEU A 50 -12.48 -1.24 16.75
C LEU A 50 -11.08 -1.84 16.75
N ILE A 51 -10.12 -1.16 17.36
CA ILE A 51 -8.73 -1.63 17.49
C ILE A 51 -8.51 -2.06 18.93
N ASP A 52 -8.04 -3.29 19.16
CA ASP A 52 -7.80 -3.89 20.48
C ASP A 52 -8.94 -3.60 21.49
N PRO A 53 -10.18 -4.04 21.19
CA PRO A 53 -11.32 -3.72 22.03
C PRO A 53 -11.13 -4.19 23.47
N ARG A 54 -11.38 -3.29 24.41
CA ARG A 54 -11.29 -3.59 25.85
C ARG A 54 -12.41 -4.54 26.30
N PRO A 55 -12.19 -5.34 27.37
CA PRO A 55 -13.22 -6.21 27.93
C PRO A 55 -14.56 -5.51 28.19
N GLU A 56 -14.51 -4.26 28.68
CA GLU A 56 -15.66 -3.44 29.03
C GLU A 56 -16.54 -3.10 27.82
N TRP A 57 -15.99 -3.17 26.61
CA TRP A 57 -16.71 -2.81 25.38
C TRP A 57 -17.59 -3.95 24.85
N THR A 58 -17.38 -5.18 25.34
CA THR A 58 -18.05 -6.40 24.86
C THR A 58 -19.57 -6.27 24.83
N ALA A 59 -20.19 -5.69 25.87
CA ALA A 59 -21.63 -5.50 25.93
C ALA A 59 -22.16 -4.52 24.85
N ALA A 60 -21.37 -3.50 24.48
CA ALA A 60 -21.73 -2.61 23.39
C ALA A 60 -21.56 -3.29 22.02
N ILE A 61 -20.47 -4.04 21.83
CA ILE A 61 -20.23 -4.82 20.62
C ILE A 61 -21.35 -5.85 20.41
N ALA A 62 -21.73 -6.58 21.46
CA ALA A 62 -22.84 -7.55 21.41
C ALA A 62 -24.16 -6.91 20.96
N ARG A 63 -24.47 -5.70 21.44
CA ARG A 63 -25.67 -4.96 20.99
C ARG A 63 -25.58 -4.54 19.52
N LEU A 64 -24.42 -4.06 19.07
CA LEU A 64 -24.22 -3.73 17.66
C LEU A 64 -24.37 -4.93 16.73
N LEU A 65 -23.96 -6.13 17.18
CA LEU A 65 -24.15 -7.38 16.44
C LEU A 65 -25.62 -7.79 16.29
N GLN A 66 -26.53 -7.23 17.09
CA GLN A 66 -27.98 -7.44 16.96
C GLN A 66 -28.67 -6.35 16.13
N ALA A 67 -27.95 -5.31 15.71
CA ALA A 67 -28.47 -4.16 14.98
C ALA A 67 -27.84 -4.05 13.58
N ARG A 68 -28.35 -3.13 12.75
CA ARG A 68 -27.92 -3.01 11.35
C ARG A 68 -26.57 -2.30 11.20
N HIS A 69 -25.48 -3.02 11.45
CA HIS A 69 -24.12 -2.50 11.44
C HIS A 69 -23.11 -3.40 10.72
N LYS A 70 -22.03 -2.78 10.23
CA LYS A 70 -20.78 -3.47 9.88
C LYS A 70 -19.75 -3.19 10.96
N LEU A 71 -19.10 -4.23 11.47
CA LEU A 71 -18.02 -4.12 12.45
C LEU A 71 -16.73 -4.61 11.82
N LEU A 72 -15.68 -3.81 11.92
CA LEU A 72 -14.29 -4.19 11.67
C LEU A 72 -13.59 -4.24 13.01
N VAL A 73 -12.97 -5.36 13.34
CA VAL A 73 -12.20 -5.52 14.58
C VAL A 73 -10.77 -5.87 14.23
N PHE A 74 -9.81 -5.15 14.78
CA PHE A 74 -8.39 -5.36 14.55
C PHE A 74 -7.69 -5.67 15.88
N GLY A 75 -6.80 -6.66 15.86
CA GLY A 75 -5.92 -7.00 16.97
C GLY A 75 -6.53 -7.98 17.97
N HIS A 76 -6.18 -7.78 19.24
CA HIS A 76 -6.46 -8.68 20.36
C HIS A 76 -7.96 -8.74 20.68
N ILE A 77 -8.46 -9.96 20.88
CA ILE A 77 -9.82 -10.22 21.34
C ILE A 77 -9.79 -10.54 22.83
N SER A 78 -10.39 -9.68 23.65
CA SER A 78 -10.50 -9.91 25.08
C SER A 78 -11.28 -11.19 25.43
N PRO A 79 -11.03 -11.84 26.59
CA PRO A 79 -11.72 -13.08 26.95
C PRO A 79 -13.26 -13.01 26.89
N PRO A 80 -13.94 -11.94 27.36
CA PRO A 80 -15.39 -11.85 27.23
C PRO A 80 -15.87 -11.73 25.78
N LEU A 81 -15.10 -11.05 24.93
CA LEU A 81 -15.41 -10.96 23.51
C LEU A 81 -15.12 -12.27 22.78
N ALA A 82 -14.08 -13.00 23.19
CA ALA A 82 -13.77 -14.33 22.67
C ALA A 82 -14.91 -15.31 22.99
N GLU A 83 -15.44 -15.28 24.22
CA GLU A 83 -16.62 -16.07 24.61
C GLU A 83 -17.84 -15.72 23.74
N LEU A 84 -18.12 -14.42 23.54
CA LEU A 84 -19.21 -13.97 22.66
C LEU A 84 -19.06 -14.48 21.21
N LEU A 85 -17.84 -14.50 20.70
CA LEU A 85 -17.51 -14.92 19.33
C LEU A 85 -17.21 -16.41 19.19
N GLN A 86 -17.28 -17.18 20.29
CA GLN A 86 -16.94 -18.60 20.37
C GLN A 86 -15.50 -18.90 19.87
N MET A 87 -14.57 -18.03 20.27
CA MET A 87 -13.15 -18.13 19.96
C MET A 87 -12.37 -18.59 21.18
N HIS A 88 -11.31 -19.36 20.95
CA HIS A 88 -10.28 -19.61 21.96
C HIS A 88 -9.05 -18.77 21.63
N CYS A 89 -8.45 -18.11 22.63
CA CYS A 89 -7.32 -17.21 22.43
C CYS A 89 -6.22 -17.47 23.47
N GLU A 90 -4.97 -17.45 23.02
CA GLU A 90 -3.77 -17.67 23.82
C GLU A 90 -2.66 -16.69 23.44
N PRO A 91 -1.70 -16.39 24.33
CA PRO A 91 -0.51 -15.61 23.97
C PRO A 91 0.32 -16.27 22.86
N LEU A 92 1.11 -15.47 22.14
CA LEU A 92 2.08 -16.00 21.17
C LEU A 92 3.10 -16.92 21.86
N SER A 93 3.41 -18.05 21.23
CA SER A 93 4.40 -18.99 21.73
C SER A 93 5.80 -18.72 21.16
N PRO A 94 6.89 -19.11 21.85
CA PRO A 94 8.24 -19.06 21.28
C PRO A 94 8.38 -19.86 19.97
N ALA A 95 7.62 -20.95 19.82
CA ALA A 95 7.58 -21.73 18.59
C ALA A 95 7.00 -20.93 17.42
N PHE A 96 5.96 -20.12 17.67
CA PHE A 96 5.43 -19.20 16.67
C PHE A 96 6.47 -18.15 16.26
N GLN A 97 7.17 -17.55 17.23
CA GLN A 97 8.21 -16.56 16.96
C GLN A 97 9.31 -17.12 16.05
N ALA A 98 9.75 -18.35 16.30
CA ALA A 98 10.72 -19.03 15.45
C ALA A 98 10.19 -19.29 14.04
N ALA A 99 8.92 -19.68 13.90
CA ALA A 99 8.30 -19.93 12.60
C ALA A 99 8.04 -18.65 11.78
N ALA A 100 7.83 -17.50 12.44
CA ALA A 100 7.65 -16.19 11.82
C ALA A 100 8.96 -15.52 11.37
N ALA A 101 10.11 -15.98 11.90
CA ALA A 101 11.41 -15.48 11.51
C ALA A 101 11.82 -15.93 10.11
N CYS A 102 12.72 -15.17 9.48
CA CYS A 102 13.22 -15.40 8.14
C CYS A 102 14.65 -14.86 8.05
N ALA A 103 15.55 -15.62 7.39
CA ALA A 103 16.92 -15.18 7.12
C ALA A 103 16.96 -14.17 5.97
N PRO A 104 18.05 -13.40 5.80
CA PRO A 104 18.25 -12.60 4.59
C PRO A 104 18.15 -13.44 3.31
N ALA A 105 17.63 -12.86 2.23
CA ALA A 105 17.61 -13.47 0.92
C ALA A 105 19.02 -13.60 0.33
N PRO A 106 19.41 -14.78 -0.18
CA PRO A 106 20.61 -14.91 -0.99
C PRO A 106 20.40 -14.27 -2.37
N SER A 107 21.48 -13.88 -3.05
CA SER A 107 21.39 -13.47 -4.45
C SER A 107 20.75 -14.56 -5.30
N PHE A 108 19.93 -14.12 -6.25
CA PHE A 108 19.19 -14.96 -7.18
C PHE A 108 18.15 -15.93 -6.56
N ALA A 109 17.73 -15.67 -5.33
CA ALA A 109 16.67 -16.42 -4.66
C ALA A 109 15.93 -15.55 -3.64
N SER A 110 14.86 -16.08 -3.08
CA SER A 110 14.09 -15.43 -2.02
C SER A 110 14.16 -16.22 -0.73
N SER A 111 14.04 -15.53 0.40
CA SER A 111 13.89 -16.14 1.71
C SER A 111 12.49 -15.88 2.25
N GLU A 112 11.88 -16.88 2.89
CA GLU A 112 10.55 -16.79 3.48
C GLU A 112 10.54 -17.38 4.89
N SER A 113 9.67 -16.85 5.75
CA SER A 113 9.34 -17.49 7.02
C SER A 113 8.60 -18.80 6.80
N ALA A 114 8.80 -19.77 7.69
CA ALA A 114 8.08 -21.05 7.64
C ALA A 114 6.57 -20.88 7.88
N ALA A 115 6.19 -19.90 8.70
CA ALA A 115 4.80 -19.51 8.91
C ALA A 115 4.27 -18.68 7.74
N ARG A 116 3.05 -19.00 7.31
CA ARG A 116 2.38 -18.36 6.17
C ARG A 116 0.91 -18.09 6.50
N VAL A 117 0.37 -16.97 6.05
CA VAL A 117 -1.08 -16.74 5.99
C VAL A 117 -1.62 -17.52 4.79
N VAL A 118 -2.71 -18.26 5.00
CA VAL A 118 -3.43 -19.01 3.97
C VAL A 118 -4.91 -18.66 4.04
N TYR A 119 -5.46 -18.12 2.96
CA TYR A 119 -6.90 -17.87 2.83
C TYR A 119 -7.61 -19.11 2.30
N SER A 120 -8.73 -19.48 2.94
CA SER A 120 -9.48 -20.62 2.44
C SER A 120 -10.27 -20.24 1.17
N PRO A 121 -10.32 -21.09 0.13
CA PRO A 121 -11.07 -20.80 -1.09
C PRO A 121 -12.56 -20.47 -0.84
N GLN A 122 -13.15 -21.07 0.20
CA GLN A 122 -14.54 -20.83 0.62
C GLN A 122 -14.71 -19.54 1.43
N ALA A 123 -13.70 -19.11 2.20
CA ALA A 123 -13.71 -17.85 2.93
C ALA A 123 -13.88 -16.64 2.05
N VAL A 124 -13.20 -16.70 0.92
CA VAL A 124 -13.07 -15.64 -0.06
C VAL A 124 -14.39 -15.37 -0.78
N GLN A 125 -15.15 -16.42 -1.10
CA GLN A 125 -16.49 -16.27 -1.67
C GLN A 125 -17.47 -15.58 -0.70
N ARG A 126 -17.21 -15.64 0.63
CA ARG A 126 -18.10 -15.06 1.64
C ARG A 126 -17.99 -13.55 1.78
N ILE A 127 -16.87 -12.93 1.36
CA ILE A 127 -16.73 -11.47 1.31
C ILE A 127 -16.86 -11.02 -0.14
N ALA A 128 -18.05 -10.54 -0.49
CA ALA A 128 -18.35 -9.95 -1.79
C ALA A 128 -18.03 -10.81 -3.03
N GLY A 129 -17.77 -12.12 -2.88
CA GLY A 129 -17.59 -13.04 -4.00
C GLY A 129 -16.29 -12.90 -4.80
N HIS A 130 -15.25 -12.24 -4.27
CA HIS A 130 -13.98 -12.02 -4.98
C HIS A 130 -12.82 -12.77 -4.35
N ALA A 131 -11.98 -13.39 -5.19
CA ALA A 131 -10.67 -13.92 -4.81
C ALA A 131 -9.83 -12.88 -4.05
N PRO A 132 -9.11 -13.26 -2.97
CA PRO A 132 -8.19 -12.32 -2.36
C PRO A 132 -7.08 -12.07 -3.39
N ALA A 133 -6.51 -10.86 -3.39
CA ALA A 133 -5.36 -10.57 -4.24
C ALA A 133 -4.18 -11.53 -3.97
N MET A 134 -4.15 -12.11 -2.77
CA MET A 134 -3.16 -13.06 -2.30
C MET A 134 -3.86 -14.24 -1.63
N ALA A 135 -3.79 -15.42 -2.23
CA ALA A 135 -4.33 -16.64 -1.61
C ALA A 135 -3.47 -17.10 -0.43
N GLU A 136 -2.17 -16.85 -0.50
CA GLU A 136 -1.20 -17.17 0.54
C GLU A 136 -0.04 -16.16 0.54
N ARG A 137 0.61 -16.02 1.71
CA ARG A 137 1.91 -15.34 1.83
C ARG A 137 2.67 -15.78 3.06
N ALA A 138 4.00 -15.71 3.01
CA ALA A 138 4.81 -15.77 4.21
C ALA A 138 4.51 -14.61 5.16
N LEU A 139 4.67 -14.83 6.46
CA LEU A 139 4.62 -13.75 7.45
C LEU A 139 5.74 -12.75 7.20
N ARG A 140 6.91 -13.22 6.75
CA ARG A 140 8.05 -12.41 6.34
C ARG A 140 8.69 -13.00 5.09
N ARG A 141 9.06 -12.15 4.14
CA ARG A 141 9.73 -12.52 2.89
C ARG A 141 10.76 -11.47 2.54
N TYR A 142 11.90 -11.90 2.01
CA TYR A 142 12.88 -11.04 1.38
C TYR A 142 13.26 -11.54 -0.01
N ASP A 143 13.52 -10.61 -0.93
CA ASP A 143 14.01 -10.84 -2.29
C ASP A 143 15.41 -10.25 -2.51
N PHE A 144 15.85 -9.36 -1.63
CA PHE A 144 17.22 -8.82 -1.61
C PHE A 144 17.64 -8.59 -0.16
N THR A 145 18.64 -9.36 0.31
CA THR A 145 19.15 -9.31 1.69
C THR A 145 18.01 -9.37 2.73
N ASP A 146 18.03 -8.55 3.78
CA ASP A 146 16.94 -8.38 4.74
C ASP A 146 16.17 -7.07 4.53
N GLU A 147 16.13 -6.58 3.27
CA GLU A 147 15.68 -5.23 2.92
C GLU A 147 14.36 -5.19 2.15
N TRP A 148 14.29 -5.93 1.05
CA TRP A 148 13.23 -5.76 0.05
C TRP A 148 12.31 -6.97 -0.01
N ASN A 149 11.03 -6.70 -0.21
CA ASN A 149 10.01 -7.70 -0.57
C ASN A 149 9.32 -7.23 -1.85
N ASN A 150 9.71 -7.80 -2.99
CA ASN A 150 9.20 -7.42 -4.30
C ASN A 150 7.70 -7.72 -4.47
N LEU A 151 7.13 -8.59 -3.64
CA LEU A 151 5.68 -8.84 -3.60
C LEU A 151 4.89 -7.72 -2.88
N GLY A 152 5.56 -6.74 -2.28
CA GLY A 152 4.97 -5.47 -1.87
C GLY A 152 4.20 -5.45 -0.56
N PHE A 153 4.23 -6.54 0.23
CA PHE A 153 3.57 -6.60 1.54
C PHE A 153 4.54 -6.40 2.71
N GLY A 154 4.03 -5.89 3.84
CA GLY A 154 4.76 -5.77 5.10
C GLY A 154 4.86 -7.08 5.90
N ALA A 155 5.82 -7.12 6.83
CA ALA A 155 6.01 -8.28 7.70
C ALA A 155 4.88 -8.38 8.75
N ILE A 156 4.42 -9.60 9.01
CA ILE A 156 3.67 -9.92 10.23
C ILE A 156 4.69 -10.26 11.30
N ALA A 157 4.90 -9.34 12.22
CA ALA A 157 5.84 -9.52 13.32
C ALA A 157 5.28 -10.46 14.40
N SER A 158 6.09 -10.72 15.42
CA SER A 158 5.76 -11.55 16.58
C SER A 158 6.18 -10.89 17.90
N ASP A 159 6.33 -9.56 17.86
CA ASP A 159 6.62 -8.66 18.98
C ASP A 159 5.33 -7.92 19.43
N ASP A 160 5.47 -6.92 20.30
CA ASP A 160 4.32 -6.12 20.78
C ASP A 160 3.98 -4.94 19.85
N SER A 161 4.54 -4.92 18.63
CA SER A 161 4.26 -3.85 17.66
C SER A 161 2.85 -3.99 17.06
N PRO A 162 2.24 -2.92 16.54
CA PRO A 162 0.94 -3.02 15.89
C PRO A 162 0.94 -3.88 14.61
N TRP A 163 2.12 -4.22 14.10
CA TRP A 163 2.35 -5.04 12.91
C TRP A 163 2.38 -6.54 13.22
N ALA A 164 2.45 -6.91 14.49
CA ALA A 164 2.52 -8.30 14.92
C ALA A 164 1.17 -9.01 14.84
N LEU A 165 1.23 -10.34 14.81
CA LEU A 165 0.07 -11.16 15.12
C LEU A 165 -0.33 -10.90 16.58
N ALA A 166 -1.57 -10.52 16.85
CA ALA A 166 -1.93 -10.07 18.21
C ALA A 166 -1.99 -11.21 19.23
N GLN A 167 -2.37 -12.42 18.80
CA GLN A 167 -2.54 -13.59 19.66
C GLN A 167 -2.61 -14.89 18.85
N LEU A 168 -2.47 -16.04 19.51
CA LEU A 168 -2.91 -17.30 18.95
C LEU A 168 -4.43 -17.40 19.11
N ALA A 169 -5.14 -17.78 18.06
CA ALA A 169 -6.59 -17.86 18.07
C ALA A 169 -7.07 -19.12 17.35
N GLN A 170 -8.15 -19.72 17.85
CA GLN A 170 -8.85 -20.82 17.19
C GLN A 170 -10.31 -20.42 17.00
N LEU A 171 -10.81 -20.65 15.80
CA LEU A 171 -12.15 -20.28 15.35
C LEU A 171 -12.87 -21.54 14.89
N GLN A 172 -14.19 -21.52 14.97
CA GLN A 172 -14.99 -22.51 14.26
C GLN A 172 -14.80 -22.35 12.73
N PRO A 173 -14.78 -23.45 11.96
CA PRO A 173 -14.50 -23.41 10.51
C PRO A 173 -15.40 -22.45 9.72
N GLU A 174 -16.67 -22.32 10.11
CA GLU A 174 -17.65 -21.43 9.50
C GLU A 174 -17.33 -19.95 9.69
N HIS A 175 -16.49 -19.58 10.65
CA HIS A 175 -16.07 -18.21 10.90
C HIS A 175 -14.68 -17.93 10.31
N GLN A 176 -13.81 -18.93 10.22
CA GLN A 176 -12.43 -18.73 9.79
C GLN A 176 -12.33 -18.31 8.32
N LEU A 177 -11.72 -17.15 8.06
CA LEU A 177 -11.40 -16.71 6.70
C LEU A 177 -10.00 -17.14 6.26
N ALA A 178 -9.05 -17.01 7.17
CA ALA A 178 -7.65 -17.31 6.93
C ALA A 178 -6.99 -17.87 8.19
N SER A 179 -6.02 -18.75 7.99
CA SER A 179 -5.16 -19.35 9.01
C SER A 179 -3.73 -18.83 8.86
N VAL A 180 -2.97 -18.89 9.95
CA VAL A 180 -1.52 -18.96 9.91
C VAL A 180 -1.12 -20.42 10.02
N GLU A 181 -0.32 -20.90 9.07
CA GLU A 181 0.11 -22.28 8.96
C GLU A 181 1.63 -22.38 8.90
N ALA A 182 2.20 -23.42 9.51
CA ALA A 182 3.61 -23.77 9.37
C ALA A 182 3.75 -25.29 9.34
N ASN A 183 4.62 -25.81 8.47
CA ASN A 183 4.89 -27.25 8.35
C ASN A 183 3.60 -28.11 8.16
N GLY A 184 2.61 -27.57 7.44
CA GLY A 184 1.32 -28.24 7.20
C GLY A 184 0.37 -28.27 8.39
N GLN A 185 0.66 -27.52 9.46
CA GLN A 185 -0.20 -27.40 10.65
C GLN A 185 -0.72 -25.98 10.78
N THR A 186 -2.00 -25.84 11.12
CA THR A 186 -2.59 -24.56 11.51
C THR A 186 -2.10 -24.17 12.90
N LEU A 187 -1.44 -23.01 12.99
CA LEU A 187 -0.93 -22.45 14.24
C LEU A 187 -1.95 -21.52 14.90
N SER A 188 -2.66 -20.72 14.11
CA SER A 188 -3.58 -19.69 14.58
C SER A 188 -4.56 -19.29 13.47
N ALA A 189 -5.69 -18.69 13.81
CA ALA A 189 -6.50 -17.94 12.86
C ALA A 189 -5.90 -16.55 12.62
N TYR A 190 -5.94 -16.13 11.35
CA TYR A 190 -5.49 -14.82 10.91
C TYR A 190 -6.65 -13.84 10.72
N ALA A 191 -7.76 -14.31 10.16
CA ALA A 191 -8.95 -13.50 9.90
C ALA A 191 -10.22 -14.33 10.07
N GLY A 192 -11.31 -13.66 10.48
CA GLY A 192 -12.61 -14.29 10.70
C GLY A 192 -13.79 -13.41 10.30
N LEU A 193 -14.92 -14.03 9.96
CA LEU A 193 -16.18 -13.38 9.60
C LEU A 193 -17.35 -14.00 10.37
N TRP A 194 -18.04 -13.17 11.14
CA TRP A 194 -19.31 -13.50 11.78
C TRP A 194 -20.42 -12.78 11.03
N THR A 195 -21.44 -13.54 10.64
CA THR A 195 -22.58 -13.03 9.89
C THR A 195 -23.85 -13.30 10.70
N GLY A 196 -24.45 -12.22 11.21
CA GLY A 196 -25.77 -12.25 11.83
C GLY A 196 -26.87 -11.86 10.84
N ALA A 197 -28.13 -11.93 11.28
CA ALA A 197 -29.27 -11.58 10.42
C ALA A 197 -29.19 -10.14 9.90
N THR A 198 -28.80 -9.19 10.75
CA THR A 198 -28.76 -7.76 10.43
C THR A 198 -27.36 -7.15 10.53
N SER A 199 -26.34 -7.91 10.92
CA SER A 199 -24.98 -7.41 11.12
C SER A 199 -23.92 -8.33 10.53
N SER A 200 -22.72 -7.79 10.33
CA SER A 200 -21.52 -8.61 10.09
C SER A 200 -20.32 -8.03 10.84
N LEU A 201 -19.43 -8.90 11.30
CA LEU A 201 -18.16 -8.56 11.91
C LEU A 201 -17.02 -9.25 11.16
N LEU A 202 -16.10 -8.45 10.64
CA LEU A 202 -14.84 -8.90 10.05
C LEU A 202 -13.71 -8.59 11.03
N TRP A 203 -12.94 -9.62 11.37
CA TRP A 203 -11.80 -9.51 12.28
C TRP A 203 -10.49 -9.86 11.58
N PHE A 204 -9.43 -9.12 11.90
CA PHE A 204 -8.05 -9.48 11.59
C PHE A 204 -7.21 -9.51 12.87
N ASN A 205 -6.39 -10.53 13.01
CA ASN A 205 -5.54 -10.79 14.16
C ASN A 205 -4.24 -9.94 14.15
N ARG A 206 -4.36 -8.65 13.85
CA ARG A 206 -3.28 -7.64 13.88
C ARG A 206 -3.87 -6.29 14.23
N CYS A 207 -3.25 -5.53 15.12
CA CYS A 207 -3.78 -4.25 15.58
C CYS A 207 -3.86 -3.21 14.44
N ALA A 208 -2.84 -3.19 13.57
CA ALA A 208 -2.86 -2.38 12.34
C ALA A 208 -3.74 -2.98 11.22
N GLY A 209 -4.30 -4.18 11.40
CA GLY A 209 -4.97 -4.92 10.32
C GLY A 209 -4.00 -5.27 9.17
N PRO A 210 -4.52 -5.49 7.95
CA PRO A 210 -3.71 -5.78 6.76
C PRO A 210 -3.37 -4.52 5.94
N ILE A 211 -3.22 -3.35 6.58
CA ILE A 211 -3.08 -2.05 5.88
C ILE A 211 -1.80 -1.94 5.04
N ASP A 212 -0.82 -2.81 5.26
CA ASP A 212 0.49 -2.91 4.62
C ASP A 212 0.54 -4.00 3.52
N SER A 213 -0.62 -4.49 3.05
CA SER A 213 -0.72 -5.62 2.13
C SER A 213 -1.93 -5.50 1.19
N GLN A 214 -1.87 -6.13 0.01
CA GLN A 214 -3.02 -6.17 -0.91
C GLN A 214 -4.24 -6.90 -0.32
N GLU A 215 -4.07 -7.61 0.79
CA GLU A 215 -5.15 -8.13 1.64
C GLU A 215 -6.10 -7.03 2.16
N TRP A 216 -5.67 -5.76 2.24
CA TRP A 216 -6.52 -4.61 2.56
C TRP A 216 -7.77 -4.52 1.67
N ARG A 217 -7.70 -5.06 0.46
CA ARG A 217 -8.86 -5.16 -0.44
C ARG A 217 -10.05 -5.88 0.19
N LEU A 218 -9.82 -6.84 1.10
CA LEU A 218 -10.91 -7.51 1.83
C LEU A 218 -11.65 -6.55 2.77
N VAL A 219 -10.95 -5.59 3.39
CA VAL A 219 -11.56 -4.56 4.22
C VAL A 219 -12.37 -3.59 3.35
N GLU A 220 -11.82 -3.18 2.21
CA GLU A 220 -12.52 -2.34 1.23
C GLU A 220 -13.78 -3.03 0.69
N ASP A 221 -13.71 -4.33 0.39
CA ASP A 221 -14.83 -5.12 -0.09
C ASP A 221 -15.88 -5.34 1.00
N PHE A 222 -15.46 -5.55 2.24
CA PHE A 222 -16.36 -5.62 3.38
C PHE A 222 -17.16 -4.31 3.53
N LEU A 223 -16.50 -3.16 3.45
CA LEU A 223 -17.16 -1.86 3.55
C LEU A 223 -18.06 -1.56 2.36
N SER A 224 -17.56 -1.75 1.14
CA SER A 224 -18.23 -1.28 -0.07
C SER A 224 -19.31 -2.20 -0.61
N CYS A 225 -19.21 -3.51 -0.39
CA CYS A 225 -20.03 -4.46 -1.14
C CYS A 225 -20.44 -5.73 -0.40
N HIS A 226 -19.99 -5.99 0.83
CA HIS A 226 -20.49 -7.14 1.60
C HIS A 226 -21.97 -6.96 1.95
N ARG A 227 -22.80 -7.93 1.54
CA ARG A 227 -24.25 -7.98 1.76
C ARG A 227 -24.95 -6.63 1.48
N PRO A 228 -24.84 -6.09 0.26
CA PRO A 228 -25.21 -4.70 -0.01
C PRO A 228 -26.72 -4.45 0.16
N ASP A 229 -27.56 -5.46 -0.07
CA ASP A 229 -29.01 -5.35 0.08
C ASP A 229 -29.47 -5.37 1.54
N GLU A 230 -28.63 -5.87 2.45
CA GLU A 230 -28.96 -6.06 3.86
C GLU A 230 -28.22 -5.07 4.76
N LEU A 231 -26.98 -4.74 4.44
CA LEU A 231 -26.08 -3.92 5.25
C LEU A 231 -25.76 -2.58 4.57
N PRO A 232 -25.42 -1.53 5.35
CA PRO A 232 -24.91 -0.29 4.79
C PRO A 232 -23.61 -0.53 4.01
N CYS A 233 -23.41 0.27 2.96
CA CYS A 233 -22.19 0.28 2.16
C CYS A 233 -21.57 1.66 2.13
N TRP A 234 -20.25 1.71 1.96
CA TRP A 234 -19.49 2.96 1.79
C TRP A 234 -18.74 2.95 0.46
N PRO A 235 -18.71 4.07 -0.27
CA PRO A 235 -17.92 4.15 -1.50
C PRO A 235 -16.43 4.03 -1.17
N VAL A 236 -15.72 3.21 -1.95
CA VAL A 236 -14.26 3.11 -1.93
C VAL A 236 -13.71 3.70 -3.22
N LEU A 237 -12.83 4.68 -3.12
CA LEU A 237 -12.12 5.28 -4.24
C LEU A 237 -11.11 4.28 -4.80
N ALA A 238 -11.19 4.00 -6.11
CA ALA A 238 -10.25 3.10 -6.76
C ALA A 238 -8.91 3.81 -7.01
N GLU A 239 -7.83 3.05 -6.91
CA GLU A 239 -6.48 3.52 -7.22
C GLU A 239 -6.09 3.26 -8.69
N VAL A 240 -6.81 2.38 -9.40
CA VAL A 240 -6.73 2.27 -10.87
C VAL A 240 -7.73 3.25 -11.50
N PRO A 241 -7.29 4.13 -12.42
CA PRO A 241 -8.20 5.07 -13.06
C PRO A 241 -9.28 4.40 -13.91
N ARG A 242 -10.39 5.11 -14.11
CA ARG A 242 -11.54 4.59 -14.85
C ARG A 242 -11.16 4.19 -16.28
N GLY A 243 -11.64 3.03 -16.70
CA GLY A 243 -11.44 2.52 -18.06
C GLY A 243 -10.13 1.74 -18.25
N PHE A 244 -9.42 1.46 -17.17
CA PHE A 244 -8.23 0.61 -17.17
C PHE A 244 -8.43 -0.58 -16.21
N ASP A 245 -7.82 -1.70 -16.58
CA ASP A 245 -7.81 -2.93 -15.79
C ASP A 245 -6.62 -2.98 -14.82
N ALA A 246 -5.55 -2.24 -15.14
CA ALA A 246 -4.37 -2.05 -14.31
C ALA A 246 -3.70 -0.70 -14.60
N ALA A 247 -2.93 -0.19 -13.65
CA ALA A 247 -2.11 1.00 -13.82
C ALA A 247 -0.68 0.72 -13.33
N VAL A 248 0.30 1.18 -14.11
CA VAL A 248 1.72 0.88 -13.93
C VAL A 248 2.53 2.15 -14.07
N SER A 249 3.45 2.39 -13.15
CA SER A 249 4.54 3.34 -13.29
C SER A 249 5.88 2.64 -13.13
N MET A 250 6.90 3.26 -13.68
CA MET A 250 8.27 2.84 -13.44
C MET A 250 9.21 4.03 -13.45
N ARG A 251 10.36 3.83 -12.80
CA ARG A 251 11.45 4.78 -12.78
C ARG A 251 12.80 4.09 -12.72
N LEU A 252 13.84 4.84 -13.09
CA LEU A 252 15.21 4.52 -12.70
C LEU A 252 15.68 5.44 -11.59
N ASP A 253 16.22 4.85 -10.52
CA ASP A 253 16.88 5.58 -9.45
C ASP A 253 18.34 5.83 -9.87
N CYS A 254 18.64 7.08 -10.21
CA CYS A 254 19.88 7.48 -10.89
C CYS A 254 20.93 7.97 -9.89
N ASP A 255 21.56 7.02 -9.20
CA ASP A 255 22.51 7.30 -8.12
C ASP A 255 23.83 7.89 -8.61
N GLU A 256 24.28 7.49 -9.80
CA GLU A 256 25.66 7.71 -10.27
C GLU A 256 25.80 8.22 -11.70
N ASP A 257 25.33 7.46 -12.70
CA ASP A 257 25.48 7.79 -14.12
C ASP A 257 24.11 7.73 -14.81
N ILE A 258 23.53 8.90 -15.07
CA ILE A 258 22.20 9.01 -15.68
C ILE A 258 22.25 8.55 -17.14
N GLU A 259 23.32 8.89 -17.86
CA GLU A 259 23.43 8.68 -19.30
C GLU A 259 23.48 7.19 -19.69
N SER A 260 23.96 6.32 -18.80
CA SER A 260 23.99 4.86 -19.01
C SER A 260 22.58 4.24 -19.15
N ALA A 261 21.53 4.94 -18.73
CA ALA A 261 20.14 4.53 -18.95
C ALA A 261 19.66 4.69 -20.40
N ARG A 262 20.45 5.32 -21.29
CA ARG A 262 20.01 5.71 -22.64
C ARG A 262 19.49 4.53 -23.48
N ALA A 263 20.14 3.37 -23.41
CA ALA A 263 19.73 2.21 -24.21
C ALA A 263 18.36 1.70 -23.73
N LEU A 264 18.20 1.50 -22.42
CA LEU A 264 16.91 1.14 -21.83
C LEU A 264 15.81 2.18 -22.12
N TRP A 265 16.10 3.48 -21.98
CA TRP A 265 15.14 4.54 -22.29
C TRP A 265 14.63 4.47 -23.73
N LYS A 266 15.53 4.27 -24.71
CA LYS A 266 15.14 4.09 -26.12
C LYS A 266 14.23 2.88 -26.32
N THR A 267 14.53 1.77 -25.66
CA THR A 267 13.64 0.59 -25.66
C THR A 267 12.27 0.94 -25.12
N TYR A 268 12.16 1.70 -24.02
CA TYR A 268 10.87 2.14 -23.49
C TYR A 268 10.10 3.04 -24.46
N GLN A 269 10.79 3.93 -25.19
CA GLN A 269 10.19 4.73 -26.25
C GLN A 269 9.65 3.87 -27.39
N GLU A 270 10.42 2.88 -27.85
CA GLU A 270 9.99 1.90 -28.87
C GLU A 270 8.79 1.09 -28.39
N GLN A 271 8.76 0.75 -27.10
CA GLN A 271 7.61 0.14 -26.46
C GLN A 271 6.47 1.13 -26.22
N GLN A 272 6.58 2.43 -26.47
CA GLN A 272 5.54 3.42 -26.16
C GLN A 272 5.13 3.40 -24.67
N VAL A 273 6.08 3.15 -23.77
CA VAL A 273 5.90 3.18 -22.32
C VAL A 273 6.62 4.42 -21.78
N PRO A 274 5.93 5.31 -21.03
CA PRO A 274 6.58 6.47 -20.43
C PRO A 274 7.72 6.08 -19.48
N PHE A 275 8.75 6.92 -19.41
CA PHE A 275 9.96 6.67 -18.63
C PHE A 275 10.16 7.77 -17.58
N SER A 276 10.67 7.40 -16.42
CA SER A 276 10.92 8.35 -15.33
C SER A 276 12.32 8.19 -14.76
N LEU A 277 12.93 9.28 -14.33
CA LEU A 277 14.25 9.29 -13.69
C LEU A 277 14.15 9.96 -12.32
N ALA A 278 14.61 9.30 -11.27
CA ALA A 278 14.83 9.92 -9.97
C ALA A 278 16.31 10.31 -9.87
N LEU A 279 16.59 11.61 -9.75
CA LEU A 279 17.94 12.15 -9.92
C LEU A 279 18.61 12.43 -8.58
N HIS A 280 19.73 11.76 -8.31
CA HIS A 280 20.66 12.20 -7.28
C HIS A 280 21.35 13.47 -7.78
N SER A 281 20.96 14.61 -7.24
CA SER A 281 21.27 15.90 -7.90
C SER A 281 22.77 16.24 -7.93
N LYS A 282 23.60 15.66 -7.06
CA LYS A 282 25.06 15.83 -7.12
C LYS A 282 25.67 15.33 -8.43
N VAL A 283 25.07 14.32 -9.07
CA VAL A 283 25.48 13.82 -10.38
C VAL A 283 25.37 14.90 -11.46
N LEU A 284 24.44 15.85 -11.28
CA LEU A 284 24.24 16.96 -12.22
C LEU A 284 25.31 18.05 -12.11
N ALA A 285 26.31 17.91 -11.23
CA ALA A 285 27.50 18.75 -11.28
C ALA A 285 28.28 18.52 -12.60
N ASP A 286 28.14 17.36 -13.22
CA ASP A 286 28.67 17.07 -14.56
C ASP A 286 27.63 17.43 -15.65
N PRO A 287 27.91 18.41 -16.53
CA PRO A 287 27.03 18.76 -17.64
C PRO A 287 26.74 17.62 -18.62
N ALA A 288 27.60 16.61 -18.72
CA ALA A 288 27.35 15.45 -19.57
C ALA A 288 26.06 14.71 -19.15
N GLN A 289 25.70 14.78 -17.87
CA GLN A 289 24.55 14.12 -17.27
C GLN A 289 23.23 14.88 -17.51
N HIS A 290 23.27 16.08 -18.09
CA HIS A 290 22.07 16.92 -18.28
C HIS A 290 21.23 16.51 -19.49
N ARG A 291 21.84 15.83 -20.46
CA ARG A 291 21.24 15.59 -21.77
C ARG A 291 20.04 14.64 -21.68
N LEU A 292 20.23 13.44 -21.16
CA LEU A 292 19.16 12.44 -21.08
C LEU A 292 17.94 12.93 -20.27
N PRO A 293 18.07 13.57 -19.09
CA PRO A 293 16.92 14.13 -18.38
C PRO A 293 16.05 15.07 -19.22
N ARG A 294 16.67 15.97 -19.99
CA ARG A 294 15.96 16.91 -20.87
C ARG A 294 15.25 16.19 -22.02
N GLU A 295 15.89 15.17 -22.60
CA GLU A 295 15.31 14.35 -23.67
C GLU A 295 14.14 13.49 -23.16
N VAL A 296 14.24 12.93 -21.95
CA VAL A 296 13.14 12.21 -21.28
C VAL A 296 11.93 13.11 -21.09
N LEU A 297 12.13 14.34 -20.59
CA LEU A 297 11.06 15.33 -20.44
C LEU A 297 10.42 15.69 -21.79
N ALA A 298 11.24 15.94 -22.83
CA ALA A 298 10.75 16.26 -24.16
C ALA A 298 9.91 15.12 -24.79
N ALA A 299 10.16 13.87 -24.39
CA ALA A 299 9.41 12.69 -24.80
C ALA A 299 8.16 12.40 -23.92
N GLY A 300 7.82 13.27 -22.97
CA GLY A 300 6.68 13.09 -22.06
C GLY A 300 6.96 12.18 -20.86
N GLY A 301 8.24 11.94 -20.54
CA GLY A 301 8.65 11.30 -19.29
C GLY A 301 8.61 12.24 -18.09
N ALA A 302 9.15 11.79 -16.95
CA ALA A 302 9.16 12.55 -15.70
C ALA A 302 10.53 12.56 -15.01
N LEU A 303 10.79 13.62 -14.25
CA LEU A 303 11.93 13.71 -13.34
C LEU A 303 11.44 13.82 -11.89
N LEU A 304 12.15 13.16 -10.99
CA LEU A 304 11.95 13.23 -9.55
C LEU A 304 13.26 13.59 -8.88
N SER A 305 13.18 14.18 -7.68
CA SER A 305 14.35 14.27 -6.81
C SER A 305 14.69 12.89 -6.24
N HIS A 306 15.96 12.51 -6.24
CA HIS A 306 16.48 11.43 -5.41
C HIS A 306 17.52 11.99 -4.44
N THR A 307 17.09 13.04 -3.72
CA THR A 307 17.86 13.80 -2.72
C THR A 307 19.10 14.53 -3.28
N ALA A 308 19.81 15.32 -2.44
CA ALA A 308 20.97 16.08 -2.87
C ALA A 308 22.25 15.26 -2.79
N THR A 309 22.42 14.46 -1.74
CA THR A 309 23.65 13.73 -1.45
C THR A 309 23.52 12.21 -1.40
N HIS A 310 22.32 11.68 -1.63
CA HIS A 310 21.96 10.27 -1.42
C HIS A 310 22.16 9.81 0.03
N ALA A 311 21.97 10.72 1.00
CA ALA A 311 22.12 10.42 2.42
C ALA A 311 20.99 9.51 2.94
N PRO A 312 21.31 8.44 3.71
CA PRO A 312 20.30 7.65 4.40
C PRO A 312 19.49 8.52 5.36
N ASP A 313 18.23 8.13 5.58
CA ASP A 313 17.27 8.81 6.45
C ASP A 313 17.19 10.33 6.18
N TRP A 314 17.43 10.76 4.94
CA TRP A 314 17.44 12.18 4.56
C TRP A 314 18.38 13.04 5.43
N GLY A 315 19.50 12.46 5.89
CA GLY A 315 20.47 13.15 6.75
C GLY A 315 20.11 13.16 8.23
N GLY A 316 19.12 12.37 8.67
CA GLY A 316 18.92 12.05 10.09
C GLY A 316 18.12 13.08 10.90
N SER A 317 17.63 14.16 10.28
CA SER A 317 16.84 15.19 10.97
C SER A 317 15.92 15.96 10.03
N TYR A 318 14.91 16.63 10.59
CA TYR A 318 14.01 17.52 9.85
C TYR A 318 14.78 18.58 9.04
N ALA A 319 15.73 19.29 9.69
CA ALA A 319 16.46 20.38 9.06
C ALA A 319 17.36 19.88 7.91
N ALA A 320 17.97 18.71 8.07
CA ALA A 320 18.74 18.07 7.01
C ALA A 320 17.84 17.68 5.83
N ALA A 321 16.70 17.03 6.09
CA ALA A 321 15.76 16.61 5.06
C ALA A 321 15.20 17.79 4.25
N PHE A 322 14.89 18.91 4.92
CA PHE A 322 14.46 20.14 4.29
C PHE A 322 15.54 20.69 3.33
N GLU A 323 16.79 20.81 3.79
CA GLU A 323 17.89 21.33 2.97
C GLU A 323 18.29 20.38 1.83
N GLU A 324 18.30 19.07 2.06
CA GLU A 324 18.49 18.05 1.03
C GLU A 324 17.44 18.18 -0.07
N GLY A 325 16.15 18.26 0.32
CA GLY A 325 15.04 18.43 -0.62
C GLY A 325 15.16 19.71 -1.43
N ARG A 326 15.37 20.85 -0.76
CA ARG A 326 15.47 22.18 -1.40
C ARG A 326 16.65 22.25 -2.37
N THR A 327 17.83 21.83 -1.92
CA THR A 327 19.05 21.83 -2.73
C THR A 327 18.91 20.94 -3.96
N SER A 328 18.31 19.76 -3.80
CA SER A 328 18.06 18.84 -4.90
C SER A 328 17.12 19.43 -5.94
N ALA A 329 16.01 20.04 -5.50
CA ALA A 329 15.05 20.69 -6.39
C ALA A 329 15.67 21.85 -7.19
N ASP A 330 16.45 22.70 -6.53
CA ASP A 330 17.13 23.82 -7.17
C ASP A 330 18.15 23.34 -8.21
N THR A 331 18.98 22.37 -7.86
CA THR A 331 19.99 21.81 -8.75
C THR A 331 19.36 21.14 -9.98
N ILE A 332 18.29 20.36 -9.81
CA ILE A 332 17.58 19.73 -10.93
C ILE A 332 16.97 20.80 -11.85
N ARG A 333 16.38 21.86 -11.27
CA ARG A 333 15.81 22.97 -12.03
C ARG A 333 16.86 23.71 -12.84
N GLU A 334 18.03 23.97 -12.28
CA GLU A 334 19.15 24.61 -12.98
C GLU A 334 19.67 23.73 -14.13
N ALA A 335 19.83 22.43 -13.89
CA ALA A 335 20.33 21.49 -14.89
C ALA A 335 19.33 21.19 -16.02
N THR A 336 18.03 21.21 -15.74
CA THR A 336 17.01 20.71 -16.69
C THR A 336 15.98 21.75 -17.14
N GLY A 337 15.93 22.91 -16.48
CA GLY A 337 14.90 23.93 -16.68
C GLY A 337 13.54 23.56 -16.08
N THR A 338 13.42 22.43 -15.37
CA THR A 338 12.15 21.91 -14.86
C THR A 338 12.17 21.75 -13.35
N SER A 339 11.11 22.19 -12.68
CA SER A 339 10.95 21.97 -11.24
C SER A 339 10.36 20.60 -10.97
N VAL A 340 10.93 19.86 -10.03
CA VAL A 340 10.39 18.59 -9.54
C VAL A 340 9.35 18.84 -8.45
N ARG A 341 8.32 17.99 -8.39
CA ARG A 341 7.26 18.06 -7.35
C ARG A 341 7.27 16.89 -6.39
N TYR A 342 7.93 15.80 -6.78
CA TYR A 342 7.96 14.55 -6.05
C TYR A 342 9.40 14.10 -5.87
N ALA A 343 9.63 13.36 -4.79
CA ALA A 343 10.92 12.77 -4.49
C ALA A 343 10.83 11.25 -4.37
N VAL A 344 11.97 10.59 -4.49
CA VAL A 344 12.18 9.19 -4.14
C VAL A 344 13.12 9.17 -2.95
N SER A 345 12.72 8.49 -1.89
CA SER A 345 13.53 8.37 -0.68
C SER A 345 14.79 7.52 -0.93
N PRO A 346 15.99 8.03 -0.61
CA PRO A 346 17.22 7.24 -0.69
C PRO A 346 17.09 6.02 0.21
N PHE A 347 17.48 4.85 -0.30
CA PHE A 347 17.31 3.55 0.38
C PHE A 347 15.86 3.27 0.84
N HIS A 348 14.88 3.97 0.26
CA HIS A 348 13.47 3.96 0.62
C HIS A 348 13.14 4.37 2.07
N GLN A 349 14.12 4.93 2.78
CA GLN A 349 13.98 5.44 4.14
C GLN A 349 13.21 6.76 4.17
N THR A 350 12.05 6.76 4.81
CA THR A 350 11.09 7.85 4.80
C THR A 350 10.53 8.14 6.20
N PRO A 351 11.38 8.46 7.20
CA PRO A 351 10.91 8.74 8.55
C PRO A 351 10.01 9.99 8.58
N VAL A 352 9.16 10.09 9.61
CA VAL A 352 8.15 11.17 9.73
C VAL A 352 8.77 12.56 9.60
N TYR A 353 9.91 12.81 10.25
CA TYR A 353 10.57 14.12 10.16
C TYR A 353 11.03 14.46 8.74
N ALA A 354 11.39 13.47 7.93
CA ALA A 354 11.83 13.68 6.56
C ALA A 354 10.65 14.08 5.67
N ARG A 355 9.50 13.41 5.84
CA ARG A 355 8.24 13.77 5.14
C ARG A 355 7.85 15.22 5.42
N LEU A 356 7.95 15.65 6.68
CA LEU A 356 7.68 17.02 7.09
C LEU A 356 8.68 18.00 6.47
N GLY A 357 9.98 17.69 6.52
CA GLY A 357 11.02 18.51 5.90
C GLY A 357 10.84 18.67 4.39
N LEU A 358 10.46 17.59 3.69
CA LEU A 358 10.18 17.62 2.25
C LEU A 358 8.93 18.41 1.90
N ALA A 359 7.86 18.27 2.69
CA ALA A 359 6.65 19.07 2.50
C ALA A 359 6.97 20.57 2.60
N ASP A 360 7.73 20.98 3.61
CA ASP A 360 8.13 22.37 3.80
C ASP A 360 9.16 22.83 2.75
N ALA A 361 9.96 21.92 2.19
CA ALA A 361 10.81 22.19 1.02
C ALA A 361 10.02 22.33 -0.29
N GLY A 362 8.69 22.15 -0.26
CA GLY A 362 7.79 22.39 -1.40
C GLY A 362 7.40 21.13 -2.19
N TYR A 363 7.76 19.94 -1.72
CA TYR A 363 7.35 18.69 -2.36
C TYR A 363 5.88 18.37 -2.08
N SER A 364 5.18 17.87 -3.09
CA SER A 364 3.79 17.38 -2.98
C SER A 364 3.72 15.91 -2.56
N GLY A 365 4.86 15.24 -2.38
CA GLY A 365 4.91 13.84 -1.98
C GLY A 365 6.23 13.15 -2.25
N CYS A 366 6.30 11.89 -1.84
CA CYS A 366 7.46 11.04 -2.11
C CYS A 366 7.09 9.57 -2.33
N ILE A 367 8.03 8.82 -2.87
CA ILE A 367 7.99 7.37 -3.06
C ILE A 367 9.04 6.75 -2.13
N GLY A 368 8.69 5.66 -1.45
CA GLY A 368 9.56 5.03 -0.45
C GLY A 368 8.87 3.84 0.19
N GLY A 369 9.31 3.46 1.40
CA GLY A 369 8.69 2.40 2.19
C GLY A 369 9.02 1.00 1.67
N ILE A 370 9.78 0.26 2.47
CA ILE A 370 10.11 -1.15 2.23
C ILE A 370 9.86 -1.97 3.50
N ILE A 371 9.81 -3.28 3.38
CA ILE A 371 9.53 -4.19 4.50
C ILE A 371 10.53 -4.06 5.67
N ARG A 372 11.71 -3.45 5.48
CA ARG A 372 12.74 -3.27 6.52
C ARG A 372 12.57 -2.02 7.38
N ASN A 373 12.01 -0.94 6.87
CA ASN A 373 11.99 0.36 7.55
C ASN A 373 10.68 1.12 7.32
N ASP A 374 10.42 2.12 8.17
CA ASP A 374 9.28 3.04 8.05
C ASP A 374 7.96 2.33 7.75
N PHE A 375 7.62 1.33 8.56
CA PHE A 375 6.44 0.47 8.34
C PHE A 375 5.14 1.27 8.24
N ASP A 376 5.08 2.46 8.85
CA ASP A 376 3.96 3.37 8.76
C ASP A 376 3.81 4.05 7.38
N PHE A 377 4.85 4.03 6.55
CA PHE A 377 4.81 4.50 5.16
C PHE A 377 4.41 3.38 4.18
N LEU A 378 4.77 2.12 4.48
CA LEU A 378 4.39 0.97 3.66
C LEU A 378 2.88 0.67 3.81
N MET A 379 2.10 1.01 2.79
CA MET A 379 0.64 0.93 2.82
C MET A 379 0.10 0.34 1.51
N ALA A 380 -0.97 -0.43 1.60
CA ALA A 380 -1.62 -1.11 0.47
C ALA A 380 -2.15 -0.15 -0.62
N ARG A 381 -2.46 1.09 -0.22
CA ARG A 381 -2.95 2.16 -1.08
C ARG A 381 -2.06 3.37 -0.90
N ALA A 382 -1.85 4.13 -1.96
CA ALA A 382 -1.20 5.44 -1.89
C ALA A 382 -2.10 6.51 -1.23
N GLY A 383 -1.53 7.68 -0.94
CA GLY A 383 -2.21 8.82 -0.32
C GLY A 383 -1.42 9.41 0.84
N VAL A 384 -2.06 10.18 1.72
CA VAL A 384 -1.36 10.94 2.78
C VAL A 384 -0.78 9.99 3.84
N PRO A 385 0.56 9.92 4.04
CA PRO A 385 1.16 9.06 5.06
C PRO A 385 0.79 9.50 6.48
N PRO A 386 0.72 8.56 7.44
CA PRO A 386 0.60 8.91 8.85
C PRO A 386 1.63 9.97 9.25
N GLY A 387 1.21 10.95 10.05
CA GLY A 387 2.11 12.02 10.53
C GLY A 387 2.60 13.01 9.45
N SER A 388 2.09 12.96 8.21
CA SER A 388 2.47 13.89 7.14
C SER A 388 1.54 15.09 7.04
N ALA A 389 2.02 16.17 6.41
CA ALA A 389 1.23 17.34 6.11
C ALA A 389 0.12 17.05 5.08
N THR A 390 -1.01 17.76 5.19
CA THR A 390 -2.07 17.70 4.18
C THR A 390 -1.54 18.12 2.81
N GLY A 391 -1.87 17.37 1.78
CA GLY A 391 -1.39 17.62 0.41
C GLY A 391 -0.05 16.96 0.08
N PHE A 392 0.62 16.35 1.06
CA PHE A 392 1.78 15.48 0.84
C PHE A 392 1.34 14.02 0.69
N ILE A 393 1.56 13.41 -0.48
CA ILE A 393 1.23 12.01 -0.73
C ILE A 393 2.45 11.08 -0.67
N GLY A 394 2.22 9.86 -0.19
CA GLY A 394 3.17 8.76 -0.26
C GLY A 394 2.63 7.63 -1.12
N HIS A 395 3.52 7.04 -1.91
CA HIS A 395 3.27 5.81 -2.65
C HIS A 395 4.37 4.79 -2.34
N SER A 396 4.00 3.66 -1.77
CA SER A 396 4.98 2.61 -1.49
C SER A 396 5.25 1.77 -2.73
N GLN A 397 6.51 1.71 -3.15
CA GLN A 397 6.95 0.91 -4.28
C GLN A 397 8.11 0.03 -3.85
N GLN A 398 7.84 -1.26 -3.65
CA GLN A 398 8.84 -2.24 -3.19
C GLN A 398 9.38 -3.14 -4.29
N CYS A 399 8.87 -3.04 -5.51
CA CYS A 399 9.25 -3.94 -6.59
C CYS A 399 10.54 -3.45 -7.26
N MET A 400 11.68 -3.95 -6.79
CA MET A 400 13.01 -3.61 -7.28
C MET A 400 13.51 -4.64 -8.31
N LEU A 401 13.41 -4.28 -9.59
CA LEU A 401 13.80 -5.09 -10.74
C LEU A 401 15.33 -5.06 -10.93
N HIS A 402 16.08 -5.51 -9.92
CA HIS A 402 17.53 -5.72 -10.03
C HIS A 402 17.85 -7.09 -10.59
N GLY A 403 18.99 -7.20 -11.28
CA GLY A 403 19.56 -8.48 -11.68
C GLY A 403 19.84 -9.40 -10.49
N ASP A 404 20.26 -8.85 -9.34
CA ASP A 404 20.52 -9.62 -8.11
C ASP A 404 19.26 -10.28 -7.52
N CYS A 405 18.08 -9.76 -7.89
CA CYS A 405 16.77 -10.27 -7.47
C CYS A 405 16.17 -11.30 -8.45
N MET A 406 16.87 -11.62 -9.55
CA MET A 406 16.40 -12.58 -10.56
C MET A 406 16.48 -14.01 -10.06
N LEU A 407 15.45 -14.82 -10.21
CA LEU A 407 15.54 -16.21 -9.77
C LEU A 407 16.52 -17.03 -10.61
N ALA A 408 17.42 -17.78 -9.96
CA ALA A 408 18.29 -18.74 -10.63
C ALA A 408 17.51 -19.94 -11.20
N ASP A 409 16.43 -20.34 -10.52
CA ASP A 409 15.59 -21.48 -10.89
C ASP A 409 14.26 -21.04 -11.49
N GLY A 410 13.88 -21.63 -12.62
CA GLY A 410 12.59 -21.41 -13.28
C GLY A 410 12.54 -20.12 -14.10
N ASP A 411 11.42 -19.40 -14.04
CA ASP A 411 11.26 -18.08 -14.68
C ASP A 411 11.95 -17.01 -13.81
N PRO A 412 13.05 -16.38 -14.28
CA PRO A 412 13.78 -15.38 -13.50
C PRO A 412 12.91 -14.20 -13.07
N LEU A 413 11.86 -13.89 -13.84
CA LEU A 413 10.97 -12.77 -13.62
C LEU A 413 9.71 -13.11 -12.80
N ARG A 414 9.59 -14.36 -12.32
CA ARG A 414 8.37 -14.86 -11.67
C ARG A 414 7.84 -13.94 -10.57
N ILE A 415 8.73 -13.43 -9.71
CA ILE A 415 8.33 -12.59 -8.56
C ILE A 415 7.78 -11.23 -9.02
N PHE A 416 8.38 -10.62 -10.03
CA PHE A 416 7.91 -9.33 -10.58
C PHE A 416 6.57 -9.46 -11.29
N LYS A 417 6.40 -10.55 -12.07
CA LYS A 417 5.13 -10.90 -12.70
C LYS A 417 4.04 -11.12 -11.65
N GLN A 418 4.34 -11.87 -10.59
CA GLN A 418 3.45 -12.11 -9.47
C GLN A 418 3.09 -10.81 -8.72
N ALA A 419 4.06 -9.91 -8.49
CA ALA A 419 3.82 -8.63 -7.84
C ALA A 419 2.84 -7.76 -8.64
N PHE A 420 2.98 -7.71 -9.97
CA PHE A 420 2.04 -7.03 -10.85
C PHE A 420 0.64 -7.68 -10.80
N ASP A 421 0.55 -9.01 -10.89
CA ASP A 421 -0.73 -9.73 -10.83
C ASP A 421 -1.46 -9.47 -9.52
N MET A 422 -0.73 -9.44 -8.40
CA MET A 422 -1.25 -9.10 -7.08
C MET A 422 -1.75 -7.66 -7.00
N ALA A 423 -1.00 -6.69 -7.53
CA ALA A 423 -1.41 -5.29 -7.57
C ALA A 423 -2.67 -5.11 -8.44
N CYS A 424 -2.75 -5.80 -9.59
CA CYS A 424 -3.93 -5.80 -10.46
C CYS A 424 -5.15 -6.40 -9.74
N ALA A 425 -5.00 -7.57 -9.12
CA ALA A 425 -6.09 -8.20 -8.35
C ALA A 425 -6.53 -7.33 -7.16
N GLY A 426 -5.58 -6.69 -6.49
CA GLY A 426 -5.82 -5.75 -5.38
C GLY A 426 -6.43 -4.43 -5.83
N GLY A 427 -6.28 -4.04 -7.09
CA GLY A 427 -6.71 -2.73 -7.62
C GLY A 427 -5.78 -1.57 -7.23
N ALA A 428 -4.49 -1.85 -7.03
CA ALA A 428 -3.46 -0.87 -6.69
C ALA A 428 -2.72 -0.35 -7.93
N PHE A 429 -2.09 0.82 -7.82
CA PHE A 429 -1.18 1.34 -8.83
C PHE A 429 0.18 0.66 -8.65
N PHE A 430 0.55 -0.19 -9.60
CA PHE A 430 1.80 -0.94 -9.53
C PHE A 430 2.98 -0.05 -9.90
N GLY A 431 3.99 0.02 -9.03
CA GLY A 431 5.23 0.72 -9.30
C GLY A 431 6.43 -0.21 -9.13
N TYR A 432 7.37 -0.14 -10.05
CA TYR A 432 8.64 -0.85 -9.97
C TYR A 432 9.80 0.07 -10.37
N LEU A 433 11.00 -0.29 -9.93
CA LEU A 433 12.21 0.48 -10.18
C LEU A 433 13.36 -0.42 -10.64
N ASP A 434 14.33 0.19 -11.31
CA ASP A 434 15.68 -0.34 -11.52
C ASP A 434 16.67 0.84 -11.44
N HIS A 435 17.94 0.64 -11.75
CA HIS A 435 18.97 1.68 -11.67
C HIS A 435 19.81 1.71 -12.96
N PRO A 436 20.30 2.88 -13.40
CA PRO A 436 21.32 2.96 -14.44
C PRO A 436 22.59 2.22 -14.03
N PHE A 437 23.38 1.74 -14.99
CA PHE A 437 24.68 1.15 -14.68
C PHE A 437 25.68 2.22 -14.26
N SER A 438 26.64 1.84 -13.44
CA SER A 438 27.81 2.65 -13.14
C SER A 438 29.10 1.84 -13.33
N GLU A 439 30.25 2.51 -13.27
CA GLU A 439 31.55 1.82 -13.26
C GLU A 439 31.69 0.86 -12.07
N ARG A 440 30.98 1.12 -10.96
CA ARG A 440 31.11 0.37 -9.72
C ARG A 440 30.16 -0.82 -9.67
N TYR A 441 28.96 -0.69 -10.24
CA TYR A 441 27.90 -1.66 -10.04
C TYR A 441 26.89 -1.68 -11.19
N GLN A 442 26.51 -2.89 -11.59
CA GLN A 442 25.49 -3.16 -12.59
C GLN A 442 24.23 -3.78 -11.95
N TYR A 443 24.06 -3.66 -10.64
CA TYR A 443 22.84 -4.10 -9.92
C TYR A 443 22.47 -5.57 -10.19
N GLY A 444 23.51 -6.41 -10.29
CA GLY A 444 23.41 -7.85 -10.55
C GLY A 444 23.08 -8.24 -12.00
N TRP A 445 22.96 -7.27 -12.91
CA TRP A 445 22.83 -7.54 -14.34
C TRP A 445 24.17 -7.99 -14.92
N THR A 446 24.12 -8.97 -15.82
CA THR A 446 25.32 -9.44 -16.54
C THR A 446 25.76 -8.41 -17.59
N ASP A 447 24.79 -7.87 -18.33
CA ASP A 447 24.98 -6.83 -19.34
C ASP A 447 23.65 -6.09 -19.61
N GLU A 448 23.74 -5.04 -20.45
CA GLU A 448 22.60 -4.21 -20.81
C GLU A 448 21.56 -4.95 -21.64
N ALA A 449 21.98 -5.93 -22.44
CA ALA A 449 21.06 -6.70 -23.28
C ALA A 449 20.15 -7.59 -22.42
N GLN A 450 20.70 -8.19 -21.36
CA GLN A 450 19.94 -8.95 -20.37
C GLN A 450 18.93 -8.06 -19.64
N ARG A 451 19.36 -6.87 -19.16
CA ARG A 451 18.48 -5.91 -18.50
C ARG A 451 17.32 -5.50 -19.42
N ILE A 452 17.62 -5.09 -20.64
CA ILE A 452 16.60 -4.71 -21.64
C ILE A 452 15.62 -5.86 -21.90
N ALA A 453 16.11 -7.08 -22.10
CA ALA A 453 15.25 -8.24 -22.36
C ALA A 453 14.29 -8.51 -21.20
N ALA A 454 14.77 -8.38 -19.96
CA ALA A 454 13.96 -8.58 -18.77
C ALA A 454 12.84 -7.53 -18.65
N HIS A 455 13.16 -6.25 -18.86
CA HIS A 455 12.16 -5.17 -18.88
C HIS A 455 11.11 -5.39 -19.98
N VAL A 456 11.53 -5.78 -21.19
CA VAL A 456 10.61 -6.05 -22.30
C VAL A 456 9.68 -7.23 -22.00
N ASP A 457 10.17 -8.33 -21.42
CA ASP A 457 9.33 -9.46 -21.03
C ASP A 457 8.33 -9.08 -19.93
N LEU A 458 8.75 -8.29 -18.93
CA LEU A 458 7.83 -7.82 -17.90
C LEU A 458 6.74 -6.91 -18.49
N ILE A 459 7.08 -5.95 -19.37
CA ILE A 459 6.10 -5.10 -20.07
C ILE A 459 5.14 -5.95 -20.89
N ALA A 460 5.64 -6.95 -21.62
CA ALA A 460 4.83 -7.87 -22.39
C ALA A 460 3.86 -8.65 -21.49
N HIS A 461 4.31 -9.12 -20.33
CA HIS A 461 3.46 -9.75 -19.35
C HIS A 461 2.34 -8.82 -18.89
N MET A 462 2.66 -7.59 -18.49
CA MET A 462 1.68 -6.61 -18.01
C MET A 462 0.59 -6.35 -19.05
N ARG A 463 0.97 -6.15 -20.32
CA ARG A 463 0.03 -5.89 -21.43
C ARG A 463 -0.99 -7.00 -21.67
N ARG A 464 -0.70 -8.24 -21.29
CA ARG A 464 -1.66 -9.35 -21.42
C ARG A 464 -2.86 -9.21 -20.46
N ARG A 465 -2.79 -8.30 -19.48
CA ARG A 465 -3.83 -8.11 -18.47
C ARG A 465 -5.02 -7.25 -18.93
N GLY A 466 -5.03 -6.81 -20.18
CA GLY A 466 -6.13 -6.04 -20.77
C GLY A 466 -5.71 -4.59 -21.02
N ARG A 467 -6.56 -3.64 -20.64
CA ARG A 467 -6.31 -2.21 -20.79
C ARG A 467 -5.41 -1.73 -19.66
N VAL A 468 -4.10 -1.82 -19.85
CA VAL A 468 -3.11 -1.30 -18.90
C VAL A 468 -2.79 0.16 -19.18
N LEU A 469 -2.89 1.01 -18.16
CA LEU A 469 -2.35 2.36 -18.19
C LEU A 469 -0.86 2.31 -17.82
N PHE A 470 0.00 2.74 -18.74
CA PHE A 470 1.39 3.04 -18.42
C PHE A 470 1.51 4.55 -18.22
N ALA A 471 1.94 4.95 -17.02
CA ALA A 471 2.11 6.33 -16.60
C ALA A 471 3.58 6.63 -16.35
N ASN A 472 4.02 7.87 -16.62
CA ASN A 472 5.24 8.33 -15.96
C ASN A 472 4.96 8.56 -14.47
N GLU A 473 6.00 8.58 -13.66
CA GLU A 473 5.89 8.60 -12.20
C GLU A 473 5.22 9.88 -11.69
N GLN A 474 5.42 11.00 -12.38
CA GLN A 474 4.76 12.26 -12.04
C GLN A 474 3.25 12.19 -12.25
N GLN A 475 2.79 11.63 -13.37
CA GLN A 475 1.36 11.46 -13.65
C GLN A 475 0.72 10.47 -12.68
N CYS A 476 1.42 9.38 -12.33
CA CYS A 476 1.02 8.45 -11.27
C CYS A 476 0.74 9.24 -9.99
N MET A 477 1.76 9.92 -9.46
CA MET A 477 1.65 10.69 -8.22
C MET A 477 0.59 11.79 -8.28
N ASP A 478 0.44 12.49 -9.42
CA ASP A 478 -0.62 13.48 -9.62
C ASP A 478 -2.02 12.89 -9.49
N PHE A 479 -2.26 11.72 -10.09
CA PHE A 479 -3.55 11.04 -10.00
C PHE A 479 -3.82 10.55 -8.58
N LEU A 480 -2.80 10.00 -7.90
CA LEU A 480 -2.92 9.57 -6.51
C LEU A 480 -3.21 10.76 -5.58
N LEU A 481 -2.66 11.94 -5.88
CA LEU A 481 -2.96 13.19 -5.18
C LEU A 481 -4.38 13.68 -5.44
N ASP A 482 -4.84 13.68 -6.69
CA ASP A 482 -6.21 14.03 -7.04
C ASP A 482 -7.22 13.08 -6.36
N ARG A 483 -6.90 11.78 -6.29
CA ARG A 483 -7.68 10.80 -5.53
C ARG A 483 -7.71 11.14 -4.05
N ALA A 484 -6.56 11.39 -3.43
CA ALA A 484 -6.46 11.72 -2.01
C ALA A 484 -7.19 13.04 -1.66
N GLN A 485 -7.29 13.98 -2.61
CA GLN A 485 -8.04 15.23 -2.47
C GLN A 485 -9.53 15.11 -2.77
N THR A 486 -9.98 13.96 -3.27
CA THR A 486 -11.41 13.73 -3.53
C THR A 486 -12.15 13.57 -2.22
N ARG A 487 -13.11 14.46 -2.00
CA ARG A 487 -13.92 14.48 -0.78
C ARG A 487 -15.11 13.55 -0.94
N VAL A 488 -15.39 12.78 0.11
CA VAL A 488 -16.53 11.86 0.18
C VAL A 488 -17.29 12.17 1.46
N GLN A 489 -18.48 12.76 1.34
CA GLN A 489 -19.26 13.24 2.48
C GLN A 489 -20.55 12.43 2.56
N ALA A 490 -20.90 11.97 3.77
CA ALA A 490 -22.19 11.32 3.99
C ALA A 490 -23.31 12.38 4.01
N GLU A 491 -24.39 12.12 3.28
CA GLU A 491 -25.61 12.91 3.24
C GLU A 491 -26.82 12.02 3.57
N PRO A 492 -28.00 12.58 3.92
CA PRO A 492 -29.20 11.78 4.20
C PRO A 492 -29.62 10.87 3.04
N GLU A 493 -29.39 11.30 1.80
CA GLU A 493 -29.78 10.59 0.56
C GLU A 493 -28.67 9.69 -0.02
N GLY A 494 -27.47 9.69 0.56
CA GLY A 494 -26.33 8.94 0.02
C GLY A 494 -24.98 9.58 0.33
N PHE A 495 -24.11 9.68 -0.66
CA PHE A 495 -22.75 10.21 -0.53
C PHE A 495 -22.47 11.30 -1.57
N ARG A 496 -22.09 12.50 -1.12
CA ARG A 496 -21.57 13.55 -2.02
C ARG A 496 -20.09 13.33 -2.24
N ILE A 497 -19.69 13.16 -3.50
CA ILE A 497 -18.34 12.91 -3.95
C ILE A 497 -17.88 14.11 -4.78
N THR A 498 -16.85 14.80 -4.31
CA THR A 498 -16.33 16.02 -4.93
C THR A 498 -14.86 15.84 -5.27
N PRO A 499 -14.52 15.57 -6.55
CA PRO A 499 -13.14 15.60 -7.04
C PRO A 499 -12.51 17.00 -6.89
N PRO A 500 -11.18 17.13 -6.98
CA PRO A 500 -10.54 18.44 -7.03
C PRO A 500 -11.07 19.28 -8.20
N ALA A 501 -11.24 20.59 -7.96
CA ALA A 501 -11.78 21.51 -8.97
C ALA A 501 -10.90 21.60 -10.23
N THR A 502 -9.59 21.46 -10.06
CA THR A 502 -8.61 21.40 -11.14
C THR A 502 -7.80 20.10 -11.00
N PRO A 503 -8.25 19.01 -11.63
CA PRO A 503 -7.48 17.77 -11.70
C PRO A 503 -6.12 18.01 -12.34
N ARG A 504 -5.09 17.35 -11.83
CA ARG A 504 -3.72 17.37 -12.36
C ARG A 504 -3.53 16.38 -13.50
N THR A 505 -4.38 15.36 -13.57
CA THR A 505 -4.38 14.39 -14.67
C THR A 505 -5.72 14.39 -15.42
N PRO A 506 -5.75 13.94 -16.68
CA PRO A 506 -7.01 13.76 -17.41
C PRO A 506 -7.75 12.47 -16.98
N TRP A 507 -7.22 11.70 -16.05
CA TRP A 507 -7.76 10.39 -15.71
C TRP A 507 -8.89 10.52 -14.69
N ALA A 508 -10.05 9.98 -15.06
CA ALA A 508 -11.22 10.01 -14.20
C ALA A 508 -11.08 9.02 -13.04
N ILE A 509 -11.47 9.48 -11.84
CA ILE A 509 -11.61 8.63 -10.66
C ILE A 509 -12.87 7.75 -10.82
N GLN A 510 -12.77 6.51 -10.36
CA GLN A 510 -13.90 5.60 -10.21
C GLN A 510 -14.00 5.14 -8.74
N LEU A 511 -15.17 4.64 -8.38
CA LEU A 511 -15.48 4.17 -7.05
C LEU A 511 -16.09 2.77 -7.08
N ARG A 512 -15.82 1.97 -6.05
CA ARG A 512 -16.50 0.72 -5.78
C ARG A 512 -17.60 0.95 -4.76
N TYR A 513 -18.83 0.61 -5.11
CA TYR A 513 -20.00 0.76 -4.24
C TYR A 513 -21.04 -0.30 -4.58
N ARG A 514 -21.56 -1.00 -3.56
CA ARG A 514 -22.56 -2.07 -3.68
C ARG A 514 -22.22 -3.15 -4.72
N GLY A 515 -20.92 -3.45 -4.85
CA GLY A 515 -20.41 -4.47 -5.77
C GLY A 515 -20.20 -3.99 -7.21
N GLN A 516 -20.43 -2.70 -7.48
CA GLN A 516 -20.27 -2.10 -8.80
C GLN A 516 -19.10 -1.12 -8.85
N SER A 517 -18.45 -1.04 -10.00
CA SER A 517 -17.48 0.01 -10.33
C SER A 517 -18.22 1.15 -11.03
N LEU A 518 -18.32 2.29 -10.37
CA LEU A 518 -19.11 3.44 -10.81
C LEU A 518 -18.20 4.63 -11.12
N PRO A 519 -18.55 5.48 -12.11
CA PRO A 519 -17.94 6.79 -12.22
C PRO A 519 -18.38 7.69 -11.07
N VAL A 520 -17.62 8.75 -10.80
CA VAL A 520 -18.14 9.87 -9.99
C VAL A 520 -19.37 10.46 -10.70
N PRO A 521 -20.56 10.53 -10.07
CA PRO A 521 -21.79 11.00 -10.72
C PRO A 521 -21.72 12.44 -11.21
N ALA A 522 -22.44 12.76 -12.29
CA ALA A 522 -22.65 14.14 -12.74
C ALA A 522 -23.52 14.88 -11.70
N GLY A 523 -22.88 15.67 -10.83
CA GLY A 523 -23.50 16.30 -9.66
C GLY A 523 -22.98 15.77 -8.31
N GLY A 524 -22.16 14.72 -8.32
CA GLY A 524 -21.43 14.21 -7.16
C GLY A 524 -22.22 13.33 -6.19
N LEU A 525 -23.57 13.31 -6.24
CA LEU A 525 -24.37 12.50 -5.33
C LEU A 525 -24.47 11.04 -5.81
N LEU A 526 -24.05 10.12 -4.95
CA LEU A 526 -24.17 8.67 -5.11
C LEU A 526 -25.22 8.14 -4.12
N SER A 527 -26.32 7.61 -4.63
CA SER A 527 -27.44 7.05 -3.85
C SER A 527 -27.38 5.52 -3.74
#